data_AF-A0A966D7K6-F1
#
_entry.id   AF-A0A966D7K6-F1
#
_cell.length_a   1.000
_cell.length_b   1.000
_cell.length_c   1.000
_cell.angle_alpha   90.00
_cell.angle_beta   90.00
_cell.angle_gamma   90.00
#
_symmetry.space_group_name_H-M   'P 1'
#
loop_
_entity.id
_entity.type
_entity.pdbx_description
1 polymer ?
#
loop_
_entity_poly.entity_id
_entity_poly.type
_entity_poly.pdbx_seq_one_letter_code
_entity_poly.pdbx_strand_id
1 'polypeptide(L)'
;DDRGVFEIVNFENRPSWDQTLNYNKYRGNLELRHNNVYDRTWVINEVYMSDYLKGSSESSNGNNIEYLKTMAIAERTYATYHYLTEIKNYNNEYFHVWATTMDQAYSGYEREIRQPNVVQAVEETRGIYIIYDGKIIEALYSANAGGRTRLVSDVWGGSNVPYLQEVEDPYTVNDTRYGHGVGISQVGAQRFISNDNYNFIDVLTYYYTNVTLKKLYN
;
A
#
# COMPACT_ATOMS: atom_id res chain seq x y z
N ASP A 1 14.53 -8.52 -15.68
CA ASP A 1 14.58 -9.99 -15.70
C ASP A 1 13.15 -10.47 -15.69
N ASP A 2 12.71 -11.02 -16.81
CA ASP A 2 11.30 -11.37 -17.05
C ASP A 2 11.00 -12.81 -16.62
N ARG A 3 11.96 -13.47 -15.96
CA ARG A 3 11.73 -14.77 -15.34
C ARG A 3 10.62 -14.63 -14.29
N GLY A 4 9.59 -15.46 -14.43
CA GLY A 4 8.49 -15.56 -13.45
C GLY A 4 7.32 -14.60 -13.70
N VAL A 5 7.02 -14.21 -14.94
CA VAL A 5 5.74 -13.58 -15.30
C VAL A 5 4.81 -14.61 -15.94
N PHE A 6 3.56 -14.69 -15.47
CA PHE A 6 2.50 -15.50 -16.07
C PHE A 6 1.34 -14.62 -16.54
N GLU A 7 0.55 -15.12 -17.48
CA GLU A 7 -0.64 -14.44 -18.02
C GLU A 7 -1.91 -15.25 -17.72
N ILE A 8 -2.97 -14.59 -17.27
CA ILE A 8 -4.31 -15.18 -17.16
C ILE A 8 -5.09 -14.83 -18.44
N VAL A 9 -5.03 -15.73 -19.42
CA VAL A 9 -5.51 -15.47 -20.80
C VAL A 9 -7.02 -15.23 -20.92
N ASN A 10 -7.81 -15.67 -19.94
CA ASN A 10 -9.27 -15.51 -19.89
C ASN A 10 -9.72 -14.51 -18.81
N PHE A 11 -8.84 -13.58 -18.43
CA PHE A 11 -9.13 -12.51 -17.49
C PHE A 11 -8.89 -11.15 -18.16
N GLU A 12 -9.91 -10.29 -18.10
CA GLU A 12 -9.82 -8.93 -18.61
C GLU A 12 -9.86 -7.93 -17.45
N ASN A 13 -8.81 -7.13 -17.34
CA ASN A 13 -8.68 -6.05 -16.38
C ASN A 13 -8.18 -4.81 -17.12
N ARG A 14 -9.11 -4.14 -17.81
CA ARG A 14 -8.81 -3.02 -18.68
C ARG A 14 -9.02 -1.71 -17.91
N PRO A 15 -8.00 -0.84 -17.78
CA PRO A 15 -8.18 0.43 -17.09
C PRO A 15 -9.19 1.32 -17.85
N SER A 16 -10.06 2.02 -17.11
CA SER A 16 -11.15 2.82 -17.68
C SER A 16 -10.69 3.91 -18.67
N TRP A 17 -9.48 4.42 -18.49
CA TRP A 17 -8.90 5.48 -19.32
C TRP A 17 -8.20 4.97 -20.59
N ASP A 18 -7.94 3.66 -20.73
CA ASP A 18 -7.37 3.05 -21.93
C ASP A 18 -7.76 1.58 -22.07
N GLN A 19 -8.75 1.32 -22.92
CA GLN A 19 -9.29 -0.02 -23.16
C GLN A 19 -8.39 -0.90 -24.03
N THR A 20 -7.33 -0.35 -24.64
CA THR A 20 -6.37 -1.14 -25.44
C THR A 20 -5.43 -1.96 -24.56
N LEU A 21 -5.27 -1.56 -23.29
CA LEU A 21 -4.50 -2.29 -22.29
C LEU A 21 -5.31 -3.43 -21.67
N ASN A 22 -4.61 -4.46 -21.20
CA ASN A 22 -5.16 -5.50 -20.34
C ASN A 22 -4.13 -5.82 -19.24
N TYR A 23 -4.50 -5.67 -17.97
CA TYR A 23 -3.64 -5.95 -16.82
C TYR A 23 -3.89 -7.38 -16.32
N ASN A 24 -3.46 -8.36 -17.13
CA ASN A 24 -3.67 -9.77 -16.89
C ASN A 24 -2.36 -10.56 -16.74
N LYS A 25 -1.21 -9.89 -16.62
CA LYS A 25 0.08 -10.50 -16.33
C LYS A 25 0.56 -10.18 -14.92
N TYR A 26 1.17 -11.17 -14.31
CA TYR A 26 1.55 -11.13 -12.90
C TYR A 26 2.90 -11.79 -12.70
N ARG A 27 3.67 -11.31 -11.73
CA ARG A 27 4.90 -11.97 -11.29
C ARG A 27 4.61 -13.09 -10.28
N GLY A 28 5.52 -14.04 -10.15
CA GLY A 28 5.46 -15.10 -9.14
C GLY A 28 4.62 -16.30 -9.61
N ASN A 29 3.81 -16.85 -8.69
CA ASN A 29 3.00 -18.04 -8.94
C ASN A 29 1.51 -17.73 -8.85
N LEU A 30 0.73 -18.56 -9.53
CA LEU A 30 -0.72 -18.62 -9.41
C LEU A 30 -1.10 -19.82 -8.56
N GLU A 31 -1.87 -19.58 -7.51
CA GLU A 31 -2.40 -20.61 -6.63
C GLU A 31 -3.94 -20.59 -6.68
N LEU A 32 -4.55 -21.78 -6.77
CA LEU A 32 -6.00 -21.94 -6.71
C LEU A 32 -6.37 -22.63 -5.39
N ARG A 33 -7.20 -21.98 -4.59
CA ARG A 33 -7.66 -22.51 -3.30
C ARG A 33 -9.16 -22.47 -3.19
N HIS A 34 -9.77 -23.63 -2.92
CA HIS A 34 -11.18 -23.69 -2.60
C HIS A 34 -11.39 -23.51 -1.09
N ASN A 35 -12.19 -22.51 -0.73
CA ASN A 35 -12.64 -22.24 0.62
C ASN A 35 -14.01 -22.93 0.83
N ASN A 36 -14.02 -23.97 1.66
CA ASN A 36 -15.23 -24.74 1.98
C ASN A 36 -16.20 -24.00 2.93
N VAL A 37 -15.74 -22.96 3.64
CA VAL A 37 -16.57 -22.20 4.60
C VAL A 37 -17.56 -21.31 3.86
N TYR A 38 -17.11 -20.70 2.77
CA TYR A 38 -17.87 -19.76 1.95
C TYR A 38 -18.24 -20.30 0.56
N ASP A 39 -17.87 -21.55 0.26
CA ASP A 39 -18.06 -22.20 -1.05
C ASP A 39 -17.57 -21.32 -2.21
N ARG A 40 -16.32 -20.88 -2.13
CA ARG A 40 -15.68 -20.05 -3.15
C ARG A 40 -14.27 -20.51 -3.47
N THR A 41 -13.84 -20.26 -4.70
CA THR A 41 -12.47 -20.53 -5.14
C THR A 41 -11.70 -19.24 -5.29
N TRP A 42 -10.59 -19.13 -4.57
CA TRP A 42 -9.63 -18.05 -4.70
C TRP A 42 -8.65 -18.30 -5.83
N VAL A 43 -8.34 -17.21 -6.53
CA VAL A 43 -7.22 -17.09 -7.44
C VAL A 43 -6.21 -16.20 -6.75
N ILE A 44 -5.15 -16.80 -6.22
CA ILE A 44 -4.17 -16.15 -5.35
C ILE A 44 -2.89 -15.95 -6.16
N ASN A 45 -2.36 -14.73 -6.14
CA ASN A 45 -1.04 -14.45 -6.70
C ASN A 45 0.00 -14.47 -5.57
N GLU A 46 0.81 -15.52 -5.53
CA GLU A 46 1.96 -15.61 -4.63
C GLU A 46 3.15 -14.89 -5.26
N VAL A 47 3.59 -13.79 -4.65
CA VAL A 47 4.58 -12.88 -5.25
C VAL A 47 5.54 -12.35 -4.20
N TYR A 48 6.80 -12.14 -4.58
CA TYR A 48 7.79 -11.52 -3.70
C TYR A 48 7.43 -10.06 -3.42
N MET A 49 7.67 -9.61 -2.19
CA MET A 49 7.31 -8.26 -1.72
C MET A 49 7.77 -7.13 -2.66
N SER A 50 9.02 -7.16 -3.15
CA SER A 50 9.50 -6.12 -4.08
C SER A 50 8.73 -6.11 -5.40
N ASP A 51 8.32 -7.27 -5.90
CA ASP A 51 7.60 -7.40 -7.16
C ASP A 51 6.11 -7.04 -7.00
N TYR A 52 5.53 -7.36 -5.84
CA TYR A 52 4.21 -6.90 -5.45
C TYR A 52 4.12 -5.36 -5.46
N LEU A 53 5.05 -4.69 -4.79
CA LEU A 53 5.04 -3.22 -4.69
C LEU A 53 5.24 -2.52 -6.05
N LYS A 54 6.01 -3.13 -6.96
CA LYS A 54 6.18 -2.59 -8.33
C LYS A 54 4.89 -2.59 -9.14
N GLY A 55 4.01 -3.57 -8.89
CA GLY A 55 2.69 -3.65 -9.52
C GLY A 55 1.58 -2.89 -8.78
N SER A 56 1.92 -2.11 -7.76
CA SER A 56 0.96 -1.29 -7.01
C SER A 56 0.31 -0.21 -7.88
N SER A 57 -0.96 0.06 -7.60
CA SER A 57 -1.81 1.07 -8.24
C SER A 57 -2.23 2.19 -7.28
N GLU A 58 -1.60 2.31 -6.11
CA GLU A 58 -1.87 3.37 -5.13
C GLU A 58 -1.27 4.73 -5.54
N SER A 59 -0.22 4.70 -6.34
CA SER A 59 0.51 5.89 -6.81
C SER A 59 0.69 5.86 -8.33
N SER A 60 1.04 7.01 -8.90
CA SER A 60 1.28 7.19 -10.33
C SER A 60 2.70 7.69 -10.63
N ASN A 61 3.21 7.32 -11.80
CA ASN A 61 4.58 7.58 -12.22
C ASN A 61 4.96 9.06 -12.23
N GLY A 62 3.98 9.94 -12.40
CA GLY A 62 4.18 11.39 -12.38
C GLY A 62 4.27 12.01 -10.99
N ASN A 63 4.02 11.25 -9.92
CA ASN A 63 4.15 11.79 -8.56
C ASN A 63 5.62 12.05 -8.20
N ASN A 64 5.84 12.94 -7.24
CA ASN A 64 7.18 13.26 -6.72
C ASN A 64 7.86 12.00 -6.14
N ILE A 65 9.17 11.83 -6.37
CA ILE A 65 9.92 10.65 -5.93
C ILE A 65 9.86 10.43 -4.41
N GLU A 66 9.84 11.49 -3.61
CA GLU A 66 9.73 11.39 -2.15
C GLU A 66 8.35 10.88 -1.71
N TYR A 67 7.30 11.20 -2.48
CA TYR A 67 5.97 10.63 -2.26
C TYR A 67 5.94 9.15 -2.64
N LEU A 68 6.55 8.80 -3.79
CA LEU A 68 6.64 7.40 -4.22
C LEU A 68 7.42 6.54 -3.20
N LYS A 69 8.49 7.09 -2.61
CA LYS A 69 9.24 6.43 -1.51
C LYS A 69 8.40 6.29 -0.25
N THR A 70 7.65 7.32 0.12
CA THR A 70 6.70 7.28 1.24
C THR A 70 5.73 6.12 1.07
N MET A 71 5.08 6.05 -0.09
CA MET A 71 4.10 5.00 -0.40
C MET A 71 4.75 3.62 -0.46
N ALA A 72 5.90 3.46 -1.12
CA ALA A 72 6.62 2.18 -1.17
C ALA A 72 6.96 1.64 0.23
N ILE A 73 7.35 2.50 1.17
CA ILE A 73 7.66 2.10 2.56
C ILE A 73 6.37 1.78 3.33
N ALA A 74 5.33 2.62 3.23
CA ALA A 74 4.06 2.39 3.91
C ALA A 74 3.39 1.10 3.43
N GLU A 75 3.30 0.90 2.12
CA GLU A 75 2.72 -0.28 1.51
C GLU A 75 3.47 -1.56 1.88
N ARG A 76 4.81 -1.53 1.86
CA ARG A 76 5.65 -2.66 2.29
C ARG A 76 5.40 -3.03 3.75
N THR A 77 5.32 -2.01 4.60
CA THR A 77 5.12 -2.17 6.04
C THR A 77 3.74 -2.77 6.31
N TYR A 78 2.69 -2.24 5.65
CA TYR A 78 1.32 -2.77 5.73
C TYR A 78 1.23 -4.23 5.29
N ALA A 79 1.71 -4.56 4.09
CA ALA A 79 1.67 -5.93 3.57
C ALA A 79 2.43 -6.90 4.47
N THR A 80 3.58 -6.49 5.01
CA THR A 80 4.37 -7.32 5.92
C THR A 80 3.70 -7.48 7.28
N TYR A 81 3.05 -6.45 7.81
CA TYR A 81 2.27 -6.56 9.04
C TYR A 81 1.15 -7.62 8.90
N HIS A 82 0.38 -7.61 7.81
CA HIS A 82 -0.67 -8.60 7.59
C HIS A 82 -0.15 -10.00 7.27
N TYR A 83 1.00 -10.09 6.59
CA TYR A 83 1.70 -11.36 6.43
C TYR A 83 2.12 -11.97 7.78
N LEU A 84 2.74 -11.18 8.66
CA LEU A 84 3.26 -11.68 9.94
C LEU A 84 2.18 -11.99 10.98
N THR A 85 1.07 -11.25 10.94
CA THR A 85 0.00 -11.38 11.94
C THR A 85 -1.11 -12.33 11.51
N GLU A 86 -1.21 -12.62 10.21
CA GLU A 86 -2.23 -13.47 9.58
C GLU A 86 -3.68 -13.07 9.91
N ILE A 87 -3.93 -11.88 10.47
CA ILE A 87 -5.25 -11.45 10.96
C ILE A 87 -6.32 -11.39 9.86
N LYS A 88 -5.89 -11.26 8.60
CA LYS A 88 -6.77 -11.24 7.43
C LYS A 88 -7.05 -12.64 6.87
N ASN A 89 -6.29 -13.66 7.26
CA ASN A 89 -6.53 -15.05 6.90
C ASN A 89 -7.54 -15.72 7.85
N TYR A 90 -8.63 -15.01 8.19
CA TYR A 90 -9.72 -15.59 8.98
C TYR A 90 -10.49 -16.60 8.12
N ASN A 91 -11.06 -17.65 8.71
CA ASN A 91 -11.91 -18.62 8.02
C ASN A 91 -11.29 -19.26 6.76
N ASN A 92 -9.97 -19.45 6.75
CA ASN A 92 -9.22 -20.08 5.65
C ASN A 92 -9.36 -19.35 4.32
N GLU A 93 -9.25 -18.02 4.28
CA GLU A 93 -9.21 -17.29 3.01
C GLU A 93 -7.89 -17.52 2.24
N TYR A 94 -6.84 -18.01 2.90
CA TYR A 94 -5.54 -18.44 2.35
C TYR A 94 -4.64 -17.34 1.77
N PHE A 95 -4.99 -16.06 1.91
CA PHE A 95 -4.15 -14.94 1.46
C PHE A 95 -3.99 -13.88 2.56
N HIS A 96 -3.01 -12.99 2.36
CA HIS A 96 -2.60 -12.00 3.36
C HIS A 96 -3.17 -10.60 3.09
N VAL A 97 -3.36 -10.23 1.82
CA VAL A 97 -3.89 -8.93 1.42
C VAL A 97 -4.79 -9.04 0.18
N TRP A 98 -5.81 -8.19 0.10
CA TRP A 98 -6.67 -8.04 -1.06
C TRP A 98 -6.02 -7.18 -2.15
N ALA A 99 -6.11 -7.59 -3.41
CA ALA A 99 -5.60 -6.83 -4.57
C ALA A 99 -6.47 -5.60 -4.96
N THR A 100 -7.40 -5.19 -4.08
CA THR A 100 -8.35 -4.09 -4.31
C THR A 100 -8.16 -3.00 -3.25
N THR A 101 -8.91 -1.90 -3.37
CA THR A 101 -8.93 -0.82 -2.37
C THR A 101 -9.41 -1.24 -0.98
N MET A 102 -9.80 -2.51 -0.78
CA MET A 102 -10.01 -3.05 0.56
C MET A 102 -8.73 -3.05 1.38
N ASP A 103 -7.59 -3.33 0.72
CA ASP A 103 -6.26 -3.33 1.31
C ASP A 103 -5.34 -2.43 0.49
N GLN A 104 -4.88 -2.92 -0.67
CA GLN A 104 -3.99 -2.18 -1.56
C GLN A 104 -4.32 -2.53 -3.01
N ALA A 105 -4.54 -1.50 -3.82
CA ALA A 105 -4.83 -1.69 -5.24
C ALA A 105 -3.59 -2.27 -5.94
N TYR A 106 -3.73 -3.46 -6.53
CA TYR A 106 -2.66 -4.15 -7.23
C TYR A 106 -3.07 -4.47 -8.67
N SER A 107 -2.18 -4.19 -9.63
CA SER A 107 -2.46 -4.36 -11.06
C SER A 107 -1.38 -5.13 -11.82
N GLY A 108 -0.46 -5.77 -11.10
CA GLY A 108 0.45 -6.74 -11.70
C GLY A 108 1.53 -6.12 -12.59
N TYR A 109 2.02 -6.94 -13.52
CA TYR A 109 3.23 -6.69 -14.28
C TYR A 109 3.07 -5.60 -15.34
N GLU A 110 1.91 -5.48 -15.99
CA GLU A 110 1.68 -4.37 -16.92
C GLU A 110 1.70 -3.01 -16.22
N ARG A 111 1.31 -2.97 -14.94
CA ARG A 111 1.43 -1.74 -14.14
C ARG A 111 2.89 -1.42 -13.88
N GLU A 112 3.69 -2.41 -13.44
CA GLU A 112 5.12 -2.27 -13.18
C GLU A 112 5.86 -1.64 -14.38
N ILE A 113 5.73 -2.21 -15.57
CA ILE A 113 6.49 -1.75 -16.76
C ILE A 113 6.13 -0.32 -17.18
N ARG A 114 4.94 0.16 -16.81
CA ARG A 114 4.47 1.51 -17.11
C ARG A 114 4.86 2.54 -16.06
N GLN A 115 5.43 2.13 -14.93
CA GLN A 115 5.67 2.99 -13.77
C GLN A 115 7.14 2.96 -13.31
N PRO A 116 8.11 3.32 -14.17
CA PRO A 116 9.54 3.24 -13.84
C PRO A 116 9.94 4.02 -12.58
N ASN A 117 9.29 5.14 -12.26
CA ASN A 117 9.58 5.92 -11.05
C ASN A 117 9.05 5.23 -9.79
N VAL A 118 7.94 4.49 -9.89
CA VAL A 118 7.45 3.64 -8.79
C VAL A 118 8.44 2.51 -8.56
N VAL A 119 8.89 1.85 -9.63
CA VAL A 119 9.93 0.81 -9.55
C VAL A 119 11.20 1.35 -8.91
N GLN A 120 11.67 2.53 -9.33
CA GLN A 120 12.81 3.20 -8.73
C GLN A 120 12.62 3.43 -7.22
N ALA A 121 11.47 3.98 -6.79
CA ALA A 121 11.19 4.22 -5.38
C ALA A 121 11.14 2.93 -4.55
N VAL A 122 10.58 1.85 -5.12
CA VAL A 122 10.54 0.53 -4.47
C VAL A 122 11.95 -0.02 -4.26
N GLU A 123 12.84 0.11 -5.26
CA GLU A 123 14.23 -0.35 -5.17
C GLU A 123 15.08 0.52 -4.25
N GLU A 124 14.96 1.85 -4.32
CA GLU A 124 15.69 2.78 -3.45
C GLU A 124 15.31 2.64 -1.98
N THR A 125 14.09 2.19 -1.69
CA THR A 125 13.60 1.96 -0.32
C THR A 125 13.60 0.49 0.08
N ARG A 126 14.25 -0.38 -0.70
CA ARG A 126 14.24 -1.83 -0.47
C ARG A 126 14.63 -2.17 0.96
N GLY A 127 13.78 -2.95 1.62
CA GLY A 127 13.99 -3.41 2.99
C GLY A 127 13.80 -2.36 4.08
N ILE A 128 13.35 -1.14 3.77
CA ILE A 128 13.00 -0.13 4.78
C ILE A 128 11.56 -0.35 5.26
N TYR A 129 11.39 -0.35 6.58
CA TYR A 129 10.13 -0.56 7.30
C TYR A 129 9.90 0.52 8.36
N ILE A 130 8.63 0.73 8.70
CA ILE A 130 8.21 1.62 9.79
C ILE A 130 8.04 0.79 11.06
N ILE A 131 8.75 1.16 12.12
CA ILE A 131 8.88 0.41 13.36
C ILE A 131 8.39 1.25 14.54
N TYR A 132 7.53 0.67 15.37
CA TYR A 132 7.16 1.18 16.68
C TYR A 132 7.43 0.09 17.73
N ASP A 133 8.10 0.45 18.82
CA ASP A 133 8.43 -0.47 19.93
C ASP A 133 9.05 -1.80 19.45
N GLY A 134 10.01 -1.71 18.52
CA GLY A 134 10.70 -2.86 17.96
C GLY A 134 9.88 -3.73 17.00
N LYS A 135 8.62 -3.38 16.71
CA LYS A 135 7.71 -4.14 15.83
C LYS A 135 7.35 -3.36 14.57
N ILE A 136 7.15 -4.09 13.47
CA ILE A 136 6.55 -3.55 12.23
C ILE A 136 5.12 -3.12 12.54
N ILE A 137 4.75 -1.91 12.14
CA ILE A 137 3.43 -1.34 12.39
C ILE A 137 2.41 -1.72 11.31
N GLU A 138 1.13 -1.60 11.63
CA GLU A 138 0.08 -1.51 10.60
C GLU A 138 0.08 -0.09 10.00
N ALA A 139 0.76 0.08 8.87
CA ALA A 139 0.95 1.38 8.21
C ALA A 139 -0.27 1.79 7.36
N LEU A 140 -1.36 2.20 8.01
CA LEU A 140 -2.60 2.63 7.35
C LEU A 140 -2.42 3.95 6.58
N TYR A 141 -3.09 4.05 5.42
CA TYR A 141 -3.10 5.26 4.60
C TYR A 141 -4.43 5.40 3.85
N SER A 142 -4.79 6.61 3.47
CA SER A 142 -6.02 6.91 2.74
C SER A 142 -5.84 8.11 1.81
N ALA A 143 -6.75 8.27 0.84
CA ALA A 143 -6.60 9.27 -0.20
C ALA A 143 -6.50 10.71 0.33
N ASN A 144 -7.39 11.09 1.25
CA ASN A 144 -7.44 12.47 1.74
C ASN A 144 -8.04 12.51 3.13
N ALA A 145 -7.38 13.15 4.10
CA ALA A 145 -7.86 13.26 5.47
C ALA A 145 -8.94 14.33 5.68
N GLY A 146 -9.01 15.36 4.83
CA GLY A 146 -9.96 16.46 4.99
C GLY A 146 -9.66 17.36 6.20
N GLY A 147 -8.38 17.70 6.41
CA GLY A 147 -7.93 18.64 7.43
C GLY A 147 -7.30 18.02 8.68
N ARG A 148 -7.62 16.76 8.99
CA ARG A 148 -7.04 16.04 10.14
C ARG A 148 -7.20 14.53 9.96
N THR A 149 -6.18 13.77 10.36
CA THR A 149 -6.29 12.30 10.43
C THR A 149 -7.16 11.88 11.62
N ARG A 150 -7.60 10.61 11.63
CA ARG A 150 -8.51 10.05 12.64
C ARG A 150 -7.80 8.98 13.46
N LEU A 151 -8.31 8.76 14.67
CA LEU A 151 -7.97 7.58 15.45
C LEU A 151 -8.59 6.32 14.84
N VAL A 152 -7.90 5.18 15.02
CA VAL A 152 -8.44 3.85 14.70
C VAL A 152 -9.78 3.61 15.41
N SER A 153 -9.88 4.02 16.68
CA SER A 153 -11.07 3.86 17.52
C SER A 153 -12.29 4.61 17.01
N ASP A 154 -12.11 5.75 16.35
CA ASP A 154 -13.22 6.51 15.77
C ASP A 154 -13.75 5.89 14.47
N VAL A 155 -12.92 5.11 13.77
CA VAL A 155 -13.30 4.49 12.50
C VAL A 155 -13.83 3.07 12.70
N TRP A 156 -13.13 2.26 13.50
CA TRP A 156 -13.40 0.83 13.64
C TRP A 156 -13.67 0.40 15.09
N GLY A 157 -13.66 1.32 16.05
CA GLY A 157 -13.77 1.00 17.48
C GLY A 157 -12.48 0.40 18.06
N GLY A 158 -12.58 -0.11 19.29
CA GLY A 158 -11.44 -0.72 19.99
C GLY A 158 -10.52 0.28 20.69
N SER A 159 -9.28 -0.13 20.94
CA SER A 159 -8.28 0.66 21.68
C SER A 159 -7.47 1.56 20.76
N ASN A 160 -6.99 2.68 21.31
CA ASN A 160 -6.08 3.58 20.60
C ASN A 160 -4.78 2.85 20.22
N VAL A 161 -4.32 3.08 18.99
CA VAL A 161 -3.06 2.51 18.47
C VAL A 161 -1.97 3.59 18.55
N PRO A 162 -0.92 3.42 19.38
CA PRO A 162 -0.01 4.51 19.75
C PRO A 162 0.69 5.25 18.61
N TYR A 163 0.89 4.60 17.46
CA TYR A 163 1.51 5.19 16.28
C TYR A 163 0.51 5.70 15.23
N LEU A 164 -0.79 5.47 15.41
CA LEU A 164 -1.89 5.99 14.57
C LEU A 164 -2.72 6.99 15.38
N GLN A 165 -2.13 8.15 15.63
CA GLN A 165 -2.78 9.26 16.34
C GLN A 165 -3.33 10.28 15.35
N GLU A 166 -4.23 11.14 15.84
CA GLU A 166 -4.66 12.29 15.05
C GLU A 166 -3.51 13.28 14.90
N VAL A 167 -3.28 13.71 13.67
CA VAL A 167 -2.38 14.81 13.32
C VAL A 167 -3.12 15.76 12.40
N GLU A 168 -2.76 17.05 12.46
CA GLU A 168 -3.29 18.03 11.52
C GLU A 168 -2.92 17.63 10.09
N ASP A 169 -3.77 17.96 9.13
CA ASP A 169 -3.43 17.97 7.71
C ASP A 169 -3.82 19.34 7.14
N PRO A 170 -3.04 20.40 7.46
CA PRO A 170 -3.39 21.79 7.17
C PRO A 170 -3.58 22.02 5.67
N TYR A 171 -2.96 21.17 4.84
CA TYR A 171 -3.08 21.29 3.40
C TYR A 171 -4.40 20.74 2.85
N THR A 172 -5.15 19.92 3.59
CA THR A 172 -6.43 19.34 3.13
C THR A 172 -7.65 19.88 3.85
N VAL A 173 -7.53 20.98 4.61
CA VAL A 173 -8.63 21.58 5.39
C VAL A 173 -9.85 22.00 4.56
N ASN A 174 -9.64 22.32 3.29
CA ASN A 174 -10.71 22.70 2.35
C ASN A 174 -11.14 21.53 1.45
N ASP A 175 -10.54 20.35 1.62
CA ASP A 175 -10.84 19.18 0.82
C ASP A 175 -11.92 18.33 1.50
N THR A 176 -12.67 17.59 0.69
CA THR A 176 -13.53 16.52 1.22
C THR A 176 -12.67 15.29 1.52
N ARG A 177 -12.78 14.77 2.74
CA ARG A 177 -12.14 13.50 3.14
C ARG A 177 -12.53 12.38 2.17
N TYR A 178 -11.56 11.57 1.77
CA TYR A 178 -11.75 10.40 0.93
C TYR A 178 -10.94 9.22 1.46
N GLY A 179 -11.65 8.13 1.81
CA GLY A 179 -11.10 7.01 2.57
C GLY A 179 -11.29 7.17 4.09
N HIS A 180 -10.69 6.27 4.86
CA HIS A 180 -10.90 6.20 6.32
C HIS A 180 -10.23 7.33 7.11
N GLY A 181 -9.18 7.97 6.57
CA GLY A 181 -8.50 9.11 7.20
C GLY A 181 -7.54 8.73 8.32
N VAL A 182 -7.08 7.48 8.42
CA VAL A 182 -6.19 7.01 9.50
C VAL A 182 -4.79 6.81 8.93
N GLY A 183 -3.76 7.27 9.65
CA GLY A 183 -2.38 7.29 9.18
C GLY A 183 -2.18 8.29 8.06
N ILE A 184 -1.54 7.91 6.96
CA ILE A 184 -1.17 8.87 5.90
C ILE A 184 -2.42 9.41 5.17
N SER A 185 -2.47 10.73 4.98
CA SER A 185 -3.26 11.40 3.94
C SER A 185 -2.43 11.48 2.66
N GLN A 186 -2.80 10.77 1.59
CA GLN A 186 -2.01 10.74 0.34
C GLN A 186 -1.93 12.13 -0.31
N VAL A 187 -3.03 12.88 -0.33
CA VAL A 187 -3.05 14.28 -0.80
C VAL A 187 -2.22 15.17 0.13
N GLY A 188 -2.39 15.02 1.45
CA GLY A 188 -1.63 15.78 2.44
C GLY A 188 -0.13 15.57 2.29
N ALA A 189 0.32 14.32 2.21
CA ALA A 189 1.72 13.93 1.97
C ALA A 189 2.30 14.60 0.72
N GLN A 190 1.60 14.57 -0.42
CA GLN A 190 2.05 15.25 -1.64
C GLN A 190 2.16 16.77 -1.48
N ARG A 191 1.24 17.38 -0.72
CA ARG A 191 1.24 18.82 -0.46
C ARG A 191 2.33 19.22 0.53
N PHE A 192 2.61 18.43 1.56
CA PHE A 192 3.79 18.64 2.43
C PHE A 192 5.08 18.59 1.63
N ILE A 193 5.25 17.59 0.76
CA ILE A 193 6.44 17.47 -0.09
C ILE A 193 6.58 18.69 -1.00
N SER A 194 5.48 19.18 -1.56
CA SER A 194 5.50 20.25 -2.56
C SER A 194 5.60 21.66 -1.97
N ASN A 195 5.04 21.89 -0.77
CA ASN A 195 5.02 23.21 -0.13
C ASN A 195 6.14 23.39 0.90
N ASP A 196 6.54 22.32 1.59
CA ASP A 196 7.49 22.39 2.71
C ASP A 196 8.81 21.63 2.41
N ASN A 197 8.98 21.09 1.20
CA ASN A 197 10.13 20.26 0.82
C ASN A 197 10.36 19.06 1.76
N TYR A 198 9.29 18.50 2.32
CA TYR A 198 9.39 17.26 3.11
C TYR A 198 9.96 16.14 2.24
N ASN A 199 10.89 15.36 2.80
CA ASN A 199 11.30 14.09 2.24
C ASN A 199 10.43 12.94 2.77
N PHE A 200 10.65 11.71 2.30
CA PHE A 200 9.85 10.56 2.74
C PHE A 200 9.95 10.29 4.25
N ILE A 201 11.09 10.59 4.90
CA ILE A 201 11.27 10.41 6.34
C ILE A 201 10.39 11.41 7.09
N ASP A 202 10.40 12.67 6.67
CA ASP A 202 9.58 13.72 7.28
C ASP A 202 8.09 13.36 7.19
N VAL A 203 7.62 12.94 6.01
CA VAL A 203 6.22 12.52 5.83
C VAL A 203 5.86 11.32 6.70
N LEU A 204 6.67 10.27 6.71
CA LEU A 204 6.38 9.05 7.48
C LEU A 204 6.38 9.31 8.99
N THR A 205 7.34 10.09 9.49
CA THR A 205 7.43 10.43 10.93
C THR A 205 6.42 11.50 11.36
N TYR A 206 5.88 12.27 10.42
CA TYR A 206 4.75 13.16 10.67
C TYR A 206 3.44 12.39 10.88
N TYR A 207 3.10 11.49 9.95
CA TYR A 207 1.82 10.76 10.00
C TYR A 207 1.80 9.59 10.98
N TYR A 208 2.95 9.00 11.29
CA TYR A 208 3.05 7.90 12.25
C TYR A 208 3.82 8.34 13.50
N THR A 209 3.13 8.40 14.63
CA THR A 209 3.66 8.98 15.87
C THR A 209 4.72 8.07 16.52
N ASN A 210 5.86 8.66 16.92
CA ASN A 210 6.93 7.98 17.65
C ASN A 210 7.49 6.71 16.95
N VAL A 211 7.48 6.68 15.62
CA VAL A 211 8.05 5.59 14.84
C VAL A 211 9.50 5.84 14.47
N THR A 212 10.18 4.79 14.03
CA THR A 212 11.50 4.85 13.41
C THR A 212 11.48 4.11 12.08
N LEU A 213 12.32 4.54 11.13
CA LEU A 213 12.54 3.80 9.89
C LEU A 213 13.75 2.89 10.04
N LYS A 214 13.60 1.60 9.75
CA LYS A 214 14.68 0.62 9.87
C LYS A 214 14.82 -0.19 8.59
N LYS A 215 16.04 -0.28 8.09
CA LYS A 215 16.39 -1.21 7.01
C LYS A 215 16.64 -2.60 7.60
N LEU A 216 15.80 -3.57 7.23
CA LEU A 216 15.84 -4.95 7.76
C LEU A 216 16.58 -5.93 6.84
N TYR A 217 16.70 -5.62 5.54
CA TYR A 217 17.46 -6.39 4.57
C TYR A 217 17.92 -5.50 3.41
N ASN A 218 18.81 -6.03 2.56
CA ASN A 218 19.29 -5.37 1.34
C ASN A 218 18.59 -5.89 0.09
#